data_AF-A0A6A4UB49-F1
#
_entry.id   AF-A0A6A4UB49-F1
#
_cell.length_a   1.000
_cell.length_b   1.000
_cell.length_c   1.000
_cell.angle_alpha   90.00
_cell.angle_beta   90.00
_cell.angle_gamma   90.00
#
_symmetry.space_group_name_H-M   'P 1'
#
loop_
_entity.id
_entity.type
_entity.pdbx_description
1 polymer ?
#
loop_
_entity_poly.entity_id
_entity_poly.type
_entity_poly.pdbx_seq_one_letter_code
_entity_poly.pdbx_strand_id
1 'polypeptide(L)'
;MKSFDIPLQYRSQIISKIKAARKEEDPRKQDFSPTKLDLGSVLFLIARHFGFCFGVENAIEIAHRSIEENPGKRVFLLSEMIHNPVVNSDLQERGINFIMDNYGRQL
;
A
#
# COMPACT_ATOMS: atom_id res chain seq x y z
N MET A 1 11.27 3.02 14.12
CA MET A 1 10.94 3.32 12.70
C MET A 1 9.47 3.71 12.64
N LYS A 2 9.10 4.71 11.83
CA LYS A 2 7.70 5.18 11.70
C LYS A 2 6.81 4.00 11.27
N SER A 3 5.67 3.84 11.94
CA SER A 3 4.59 2.94 11.52
C SER A 3 3.50 3.78 10.89
N PHE A 4 2.82 3.23 9.88
CA PHE A 4 1.71 3.88 9.22
C PHE A 4 0.40 3.18 9.55
N ASP A 5 -0.66 3.97 9.71
CA ASP A 5 -2.01 3.44 9.78
C ASP A 5 -2.54 3.20 8.37
N ILE A 6 -2.46 1.94 7.93
CA ILE A 6 -2.85 1.52 6.59
C ILE A 6 -4.08 0.63 6.73
N PRO A 7 -5.17 0.92 6.00
CA PRO A 7 -6.40 0.14 6.08
C PRO A 7 -6.17 -1.37 5.94
N LEU A 8 -6.86 -2.14 6.80
CA LEU A 8 -6.67 -3.59 6.89
C LEU A 8 -6.98 -4.32 5.57
N GLN A 9 -7.88 -3.79 4.74
CA GLN A 9 -8.20 -4.38 3.44
C GLN A 9 -7.00 -4.42 2.48
N TYR A 10 -5.99 -3.58 2.69
CA TYR A 10 -4.75 -3.59 1.91
C TYR A 10 -3.72 -4.60 2.42
N ARG A 11 -3.95 -5.24 3.57
CA ARG A 11 -3.00 -6.16 4.20
C ARG A 11 -3.40 -7.61 3.96
N SER A 12 -2.44 -8.42 3.49
CA SER A 12 -2.63 -9.87 3.37
C SER A 12 -2.16 -10.59 4.62
N GLN A 13 -2.99 -11.48 5.17
CA GLN A 13 -2.67 -12.27 6.36
C GLN A 13 -1.46 -13.20 6.16
N ILE A 14 -1.30 -13.76 4.96
CA ILE A 14 -0.19 -14.66 4.63
C ILE A 14 1.09 -13.85 4.46
N ILE A 15 1.05 -12.79 3.65
CA ILE A 15 2.20 -11.94 3.36
C ILE A 15 2.73 -11.26 4.62
N SER A 16 1.85 -10.79 5.50
CA SER A 16 2.26 -10.16 6.76
C SER A 16 3.03 -11.13 7.67
N LYS A 17 2.59 -12.40 7.77
CA LYS A 17 3.31 -13.42 8.55
C LYS A 17 4.69 -13.72 7.94
N ILE A 18 4.76 -13.85 6.62
CA ILE A 18 6.03 -14.08 5.91
C ILE A 18 7.00 -12.92 6.14
N LYS A 19 6.54 -11.67 5.99
CA LYS A 19 7.35 -10.48 6.23
C LYS A 19 7.80 -10.36 7.68
N ALA A 20 6.97 -10.76 8.65
CA ALA A 20 7.32 -10.76 10.06
C ALA A 20 8.43 -11.76 10.38
N ALA A 21 8.28 -13.02 9.97
CA ALA A 21 9.31 -14.05 10.14
C ALA A 21 10.64 -13.63 9.50
N ARG A 22 10.59 -13.13 8.25
CA ARG A 22 11.77 -12.63 7.53
C ARG A 22 12.41 -11.37 8.12
N LYS A 23 11.70 -10.62 8.96
CA LYS A 23 12.25 -9.47 9.69
C LYS A 23 12.92 -9.92 10.99
N GLU A 24 12.42 -10.97 11.61
CA GLU A 24 13.02 -11.58 12.79
C GLU A 24 14.35 -12.27 12.45
N GLU A 25 14.37 -13.04 11.36
CA GLU A 25 15.57 -13.74 10.87
C GLU A 25 16.67 -12.80 10.34
N ASP A 26 16.27 -11.79 9.55
CA ASP A 26 17.20 -10.83 8.94
C ASP A 26 16.63 -9.39 9.04
N PRO A 27 16.82 -8.73 10.21
CA PRO A 27 16.29 -7.39 10.47
C PRO A 27 16.87 -6.31 9.57
N ARG A 28 18.11 -6.50 9.10
CA ARG A 28 18.84 -5.54 8.26
C ARG A 28 18.58 -5.73 6.77
N LYS A 29 17.82 -6.76 6.40
CA LYS A 29 17.46 -7.07 5.00
C LYS A 29 18.69 -7.26 4.11
N GLN A 30 19.72 -7.92 4.64
CA GLN A 30 20.95 -8.21 3.90
C GLN A 30 20.82 -9.45 3.01
N ASP A 31 19.93 -10.37 3.37
CA ASP A 31 19.59 -11.51 2.54
C ASP A 31 18.48 -11.13 1.54
N PHE A 32 18.87 -11.05 0.27
CA PHE A 32 18.01 -10.71 -0.86
C PHE A 32 17.31 -11.92 -1.47
N SER A 33 17.56 -13.14 -0.95
CA SER A 33 16.93 -14.34 -1.47
C SER A 33 15.40 -14.29 -1.28
N PRO A 34 14.64 -14.87 -2.22
CA PRO A 34 13.19 -14.95 -2.07
C PRO A 34 12.83 -15.93 -0.96
N THR A 35 11.73 -15.65 -0.27
CA THR A 35 11.12 -16.66 0.61
C THR A 35 10.56 -17.79 -0.24
N LYS A 36 10.94 -19.01 0.11
CA LYS A 36 10.42 -20.25 -0.48
C LYS A 36 9.25 -20.75 0.37
N LEU A 37 8.07 -20.83 -0.21
CA LEU A 37 6.91 -21.48 0.40
C LEU A 37 6.63 -22.76 -0.37
N ASP A 38 7.06 -23.88 0.20
CA ASP A 38 6.93 -25.22 -0.38
C ASP A 38 5.62 -25.87 0.08
N LEU A 39 4.71 -26.14 -0.86
CA LEU A 39 3.45 -26.83 -0.64
C LEU A 39 3.45 -28.24 -1.28
N GLY A 40 4.63 -28.82 -1.48
CA GLY A 40 4.85 -30.15 -2.06
C GLY A 40 4.81 -30.14 -3.58
N SER A 41 3.60 -30.12 -4.16
CA SER A 41 3.43 -30.12 -5.62
C SER A 41 3.71 -28.76 -6.28
N VAL A 42 3.72 -27.69 -5.48
CA VAL A 42 3.92 -26.31 -5.93
C VAL A 42 4.87 -25.60 -4.97
N LEU A 43 5.85 -24.89 -5.54
CA LEU A 43 6.77 -24.04 -4.82
C LEU A 43 6.51 -22.57 -5.19
N PHE A 44 6.17 -21.75 -4.20
CA PHE A 44 6.06 -20.31 -4.39
C PHE A 44 7.36 -19.61 -4.00
N LEU A 45 7.87 -18.77 -4.88
CA LEU A 45 8.99 -17.88 -4.62
C LEU A 45 8.46 -16.46 -4.43
N ILE A 46 8.59 -15.95 -3.21
CA ILE A 46 8.12 -14.61 -2.85
C ILE A 46 9.34 -13.70 -2.74
N ALA A 47 9.40 -12.66 -3.55
CA ALA A 47 10.53 -11.72 -3.55
C ALA A 47 10.79 -11.15 -2.15
N ARG A 48 12.07 -10.87 -1.82
CA ARG A 48 12.45 -10.26 -0.54
C ARG A 48 11.76 -8.91 -0.31
N HIS A 49 11.69 -8.10 -1.36
CA HIS A 49 11.12 -6.75 -1.33
C HIS A 49 9.92 -6.69 -2.26
N PHE A 50 8.72 -6.51 -1.70
CA PHE A 50 7.48 -6.40 -2.45
C PHE A 50 6.39 -5.73 -1.60
N GLY A 51 5.34 -5.25 -2.27
CA GLY A 51 4.25 -4.48 -1.66
C GLY A 51 4.58 -2.99 -1.56
N PHE A 52 3.85 -2.28 -0.70
CA PHE A 52 4.00 -0.83 -0.57
C PHE A 52 5.39 -0.43 -0.05
N CYS A 53 5.95 0.60 -0.67
CA CYS A 53 7.11 1.28 -0.15
C CYS A 53 6.65 2.33 0.89
N PHE A 54 7.61 2.84 1.66
CA PHE A 54 7.37 3.88 2.65
C PHE A 54 6.59 5.09 2.10
N GLY A 55 6.92 5.53 0.88
CA GLY A 55 6.26 6.68 0.26
C GLY A 55 4.78 6.42 -0.04
N VAL A 56 4.47 5.21 -0.51
CA VAL A 56 3.09 4.77 -0.78
C VAL A 56 2.29 4.68 0.52
N GLU A 57 2.85 4.06 1.56
CA GLU A 57 2.19 3.96 2.88
C GLU A 57 1.92 5.35 3.47
N ASN A 58 2.91 6.25 3.42
CA ASN A 58 2.76 7.62 3.91
C ASN A 58 1.70 8.40 3.12
N ALA A 59 1.63 8.23 1.80
CA ALA A 59 0.66 8.91 0.96
C ALA A 59 -0.78 8.47 1.30
N ILE A 60 -1.01 7.16 1.43
CA ILE A 60 -2.30 6.59 1.84
C ILE A 60 -2.74 7.17 3.19
N GLU A 61 -1.89 7.12 4.20
CA GLU A 61 -2.19 7.68 5.54
C GLU A 61 -2.60 9.16 5.47
N ILE A 62 -1.87 9.98 4.69
CA ILE A 62 -2.20 11.40 4.51
C ILE A 62 -3.56 11.57 3.81
N ALA A 63 -3.89 10.73 2.83
CA ALA A 63 -5.17 10.79 2.11
C ALA A 63 -6.35 10.55 3.06
N HIS A 64 -6.29 9.46 3.83
CA HIS A 64 -7.32 9.09 4.79
C HIS A 64 -7.48 10.17 5.86
N ARG A 65 -6.36 10.61 6.45
CA ARG A 65 -6.37 11.66 7.46
C ARG A 65 -6.94 12.97 6.92
N SER A 66 -6.65 13.31 5.67
CA SER A 66 -7.18 14.53 5.04
C SER A 66 -8.71 14.52 4.93
N ILE A 67 -9.32 13.36 4.68
CA ILE A 67 -10.78 13.17 4.69
C ILE A 67 -11.32 13.31 6.12
N GLU A 68 -10.71 12.60 7.07
CA GLU A 68 -11.17 12.54 8.47
C GLU A 68 -11.07 13.89 9.20
N GLU A 69 -9.99 14.64 8.98
CA GLU A 69 -9.75 15.95 9.59
C GLU A 69 -10.57 17.08 8.96
N ASN A 70 -11.23 16.85 7.82
CA ASN A 70 -11.99 17.85 7.08
C ASN A 70 -13.46 17.43 6.84
N PRO A 71 -14.24 17.15 7.89
CA PRO A 71 -15.62 16.71 7.74
C PRO A 71 -16.46 17.75 6.98
N GLY A 72 -17.24 17.27 6.01
CA GLY A 72 -18.14 18.10 5.20
C GLY A 72 -17.45 18.95 4.12
N LYS A 73 -16.12 18.91 4.01
CA LYS A 73 -15.39 19.58 2.92
C LYS A 73 -15.17 18.64 1.75
N ARG A 74 -14.99 19.24 0.57
CA ARG A 74 -14.55 18.52 -0.63
C ARG A 74 -13.03 18.41 -0.61
N VAL A 75 -12.51 17.19 -0.72
CA VAL A 75 -11.08 16.93 -0.83
C VAL A 75 -10.76 16.59 -2.29
N PHE A 76 -9.73 17.24 -2.83
CA PHE A 76 -9.27 17.01 -4.19
C PHE A 76 -7.81 16.60 -4.20
N LEU A 77 -7.48 15.66 -5.06
CA LEU A 77 -6.11 15.32 -5.42
C LEU A 77 -5.87 15.72 -6.87
N LEU A 78 -4.66 16.21 -7.16
CA LEU A 78 -4.32 16.69 -8.50
C LEU A 78 -4.45 15.58 -9.55
N SER A 79 -3.95 14.38 -9.23
CA SER A 79 -4.06 13.17 -10.05
C SER A 79 -4.11 11.96 -9.11
N GLU A 80 -4.06 10.75 -9.67
CA GLU A 80 -3.92 9.52 -8.90
C GLU A 80 -2.74 9.62 -7.93
N MET A 81 -2.98 9.30 -6.67
CA MET A 81 -1.92 9.28 -5.66
C MET A 81 -0.93 8.14 -5.92
N ILE A 82 -1.46 6.99 -6.34
CA ILE A 82 -0.75 5.77 -6.64
C ILE A 82 -1.41 5.19 -7.89
N HIS A 83 -0.64 4.68 -8.85
CA HIS A 83 -1.18 3.98 -10.02
C HIS A 83 -1.66 2.57 -9.66
N ASN A 84 -2.66 2.51 -8.76
CA ASN A 84 -3.32 1.31 -8.30
C ASN A 84 -4.84 1.55 -8.34
N PRO A 85 -5.55 0.96 -9.32
CA PRO A 85 -6.98 1.19 -9.49
C PRO A 85 -7.83 0.87 -8.25
N VAL A 86 -7.44 -0.15 -7.48
CA VAL A 86 -8.18 -0.57 -6.28
C VAL A 86 -8.06 0.49 -5.19
N VAL A 87 -6.86 1.03 -4.97
CA VAL A 87 -6.64 2.10 -3.99
C VAL A 87 -7.35 3.37 -4.43
N ASN A 88 -7.30 3.72 -5.72
CA ASN A 88 -7.97 4.92 -6.23
C ASN A 88 -9.50 4.83 -6.08
N SER A 89 -10.11 3.66 -6.33
CA SER A 89 -11.54 3.44 -6.11
C SER A 89 -11.93 3.63 -4.64
N ASP A 90 -11.19 3.04 -3.68
CA ASP A 90 -11.46 3.21 -2.25
C ASP A 90 -11.35 4.69 -1.81
N LEU A 91 -10.37 5.43 -2.32
CA LEU A 91 -10.25 6.86 -2.03
C LEU A 91 -11.44 7.66 -2.59
N GLN A 92 -11.89 7.34 -3.81
CA GLN A 92 -13.06 7.98 -4.43
C GLN A 92 -14.35 7.67 -3.68
N GLU A 93 -14.56 6.41 -3.29
CA GLU A 93 -15.70 5.98 -2.47
C GLU A 93 -15.76 6.71 -1.13
N ARG A 94 -14.61 7.16 -0.61
CA ARG A 94 -14.50 7.96 0.62
C ARG A 94 -14.63 9.47 0.39
N GLY A 95 -14.87 9.91 -0.84
CA GLY A 95 -15.17 11.31 -1.17
C GLY A 95 -14.01 12.13 -1.71
N ILE A 96 -12.85 11.52 -1.99
CA ILE A 96 -11.78 12.21 -2.73
C ILE A 96 -12.15 12.32 -4.21
N ASN A 97 -11.90 13.49 -4.79
CA ASN A 97 -12.06 13.73 -6.22
C ASN A 97 -10.70 13.97 -6.87
N PHE A 98 -10.49 13.41 -8.07
CA PHE A 98 -9.30 13.69 -8.87
C PHE A 98 -9.57 14.85 -9.82
N ILE A 99 -8.61 15.77 -9.95
CA ILE A 99 -8.70 16.89 -10.90
C ILE A 99 -8.25 16.43 -12.29
N MET A 100 -7.24 15.58 -12.37
CA MET A 100 -6.68 15.06 -13.61
C MET A 100 -6.60 13.54 -13.59
N ASP A 101 -6.55 12.93 -14.78
CA ASP A 101 -6.20 11.53 -14.94
C ASP A 101 -4.70 11.29 -14.73
N ASN A 102 -4.28 10.02 -14.83
CA ASN A 102 -2.88 9.60 -14.69
C ASN A 102 -1.96 10.05 -15.83
N TYR A 103 -2.50 10.69 -16.87
CA TYR A 103 -1.75 11.31 -17.97
C TYR A 103 -1.73 12.84 -17.87
N GLY A 104 -2.30 13.42 -16.81
CA GLY A 104 -2.35 14.88 -16.60
C GLY A 104 -3.42 15.59 -17.41
N ARG A 105 -4.42 14.87 -17.93
CA ARG A 105 -5.58 15.46 -18.62
C ARG A 105 -6.69 15.76 -17.64
N GLN A 106 -7.36 16.90 -17.80
CA GLN A 106 -8.50 17.30 -16.96
C GLN A 106 -9.63 16.26 -17.04
N LEU A 107 -10.13 15.83 -15.87
CA LEU A 107 -11.33 14.98 -15.73
C LEU A 107 -12.62 15.81 -15.78
#